data_AF-X1UK25-F1
#
_entry.id   AF-X1UK25-F1
#
_cell.length_a   1.000
_cell.length_b   1.000
_cell.length_c   1.000
_cell.angle_alpha   90.00
_cell.angle_beta   90.00
_cell.angle_gamma   90.00
#
_symmetry.space_group_name_H-M   'P 1'
#
loop_
_entity.id
_entity.type
_entity.pdbx_description
1 polymer ?
#
loop_
_entity_poly.entity_id
_entity_poly.type
_entity_poly.pdbx_seq_one_letter_code
_entity_poly.pdbx_strand_id
1 'polypeptide(L)'
;EVQRLRNLGFKRITLKTGAYGLRELAMAIKWSSKAKIDLLTIDGAPGGTGMSPWRMMEEWGVPSVYLHSAAYEFAGKLADRGERVSDMAFAGGFSTEDHVFKALALGAPYSRAICMGRALMIPGMVGKNIAGWLKSGKLPKTVGQFGSTVEEIFVNYEDVKQIVGSDEIKNIPLGAIGIYSYSEKIKVGLQQLMAGARCFSTPVITRNELMSLTEECARVSGIPYVMDAYKQEAMDILDS
;
A
#
# COMPACT_ATOMS: atom_id res chain seq x y z
N GLU A 1 -3.84 14.91 -23.70
CA GLU A 1 -2.67 14.15 -23.24
C GLU A 1 -2.85 12.63 -23.25
N VAL A 2 -3.83 12.05 -22.54
CA VAL A 2 -4.04 10.57 -22.53
C VAL A 2 -4.11 9.98 -23.94
N GLN A 3 -4.87 10.59 -24.86
CA GLN A 3 -4.94 10.13 -26.26
C GLN A 3 -3.57 10.16 -26.97
N ARG A 4 -2.74 11.18 -26.70
CA ARG A 4 -1.39 11.29 -27.27
C ARG A 4 -0.53 10.12 -26.82
N LEU A 5 -0.56 9.78 -25.52
CA LEU A 5 0.15 8.63 -24.98
C LEU A 5 -0.38 7.31 -25.57
N ARG A 6 -1.70 7.15 -25.70
CA ARG A 6 -2.26 5.95 -26.37
C ARG A 6 -1.79 5.82 -27.82
N ASN A 7 -1.76 6.93 -28.57
CA ASN A 7 -1.28 6.95 -29.95
C ASN A 7 0.21 6.60 -30.08
N LEU A 8 1.01 6.88 -29.04
CA LEU A 8 2.42 6.46 -28.96
C LEU A 8 2.59 4.98 -28.57
N GLY A 9 1.50 4.25 -28.29
CA GLY A 9 1.52 2.83 -27.96
C GLY A 9 1.48 2.50 -26.46
N PHE A 10 1.30 3.50 -25.58
CA PHE A 10 1.21 3.23 -24.14
C PHE A 10 -0.09 2.45 -23.79
N LYS A 11 0.08 1.22 -23.28
CA LYS A 11 -1.03 0.31 -22.91
C LYS A 11 -1.62 0.54 -21.54
N ARG A 12 -0.89 1.14 -20.60
CA ARG A 12 -1.39 1.54 -19.28
C ARG A 12 -0.99 2.97 -18.99
N ILE A 13 -1.96 3.80 -18.63
CA ILE A 13 -1.79 5.21 -18.27
C ILE A 13 -2.32 5.36 -16.85
N THR A 14 -1.46 5.87 -15.98
CA THR A 14 -1.76 6.09 -14.57
C THR A 14 -1.65 7.57 -14.27
N LEU A 15 -2.47 8.06 -13.34
CA LEU A 15 -2.38 9.40 -12.79
C LEU A 15 -2.09 9.29 -11.31
N LYS A 16 -1.11 10.06 -10.83
CA LYS A 16 -0.79 10.16 -9.42
C LYS A 16 -1.14 11.55 -8.90
N THR A 17 -1.89 11.61 -7.81
CA THR A 17 -2.25 12.84 -7.11
C THR A 17 -1.57 12.92 -5.76
N GLY A 18 -1.39 14.13 -5.26
CA GLY A 18 -0.95 14.38 -3.89
C GLY A 18 -2.11 14.36 -2.89
N ALA A 19 -1.82 14.76 -1.65
CA ALA A 19 -2.75 14.84 -0.53
C ALA A 19 -3.69 16.05 -0.63
N TYR A 20 -4.36 16.20 -1.76
CA TYR A 20 -5.21 17.36 -2.06
C TYR A 20 -6.52 17.35 -1.28
N GLY A 21 -7.20 18.50 -1.28
CA GLY A 21 -8.55 18.64 -0.71
C GLY A 21 -9.61 17.90 -1.52
N LEU A 22 -10.84 17.87 -0.99
CA LEU A 22 -11.95 17.11 -1.55
C LEU A 22 -12.35 17.56 -2.98
N ARG A 23 -12.21 18.84 -3.30
CA ARG A 23 -12.51 19.36 -4.64
C ARG A 23 -11.59 18.76 -5.69
N GLU A 24 -10.29 18.81 -5.45
CA GLU A 24 -9.28 18.28 -6.36
C GLU A 24 -9.32 16.75 -6.41
N LEU A 25 -9.65 16.08 -5.30
CA LEU A 25 -9.93 14.64 -5.27
C LEU A 25 -11.11 14.28 -6.20
N ALA A 26 -12.23 15.00 -6.09
CA ALA A 26 -13.40 14.78 -6.94
C ALA A 26 -13.07 15.03 -8.42
N MET A 27 -12.30 16.07 -8.72
CA MET A 27 -11.80 16.35 -10.07
C MET A 27 -10.94 15.20 -10.58
N ALA A 28 -9.99 14.71 -9.79
CA ALA A 28 -9.11 13.61 -10.17
C ALA A 28 -9.90 12.34 -10.48
N ILE A 29 -10.84 11.95 -9.63
CA ILE A 29 -11.67 10.76 -9.83
C ILE A 29 -12.56 10.91 -11.07
N LYS A 30 -13.29 12.03 -11.18
CA LYS A 30 -14.22 12.30 -12.30
C LYS A 30 -13.50 12.41 -13.65
N TRP A 31 -12.36 13.06 -13.68
CA TRP A 31 -11.61 13.24 -14.92
C TRP A 31 -10.82 11.99 -15.30
N SER A 32 -10.34 11.21 -14.33
CA SER A 32 -9.76 9.89 -14.58
C SER A 32 -10.76 8.94 -15.22
N SER A 33 -12.00 8.96 -14.72
CA SER A 33 -13.13 8.25 -15.32
C SER A 33 -13.33 8.64 -16.79
N LYS A 34 -13.55 9.94 -17.06
CA LYS A 34 -13.77 10.46 -18.42
C LYS A 34 -12.61 10.17 -19.38
N ALA A 35 -11.38 10.32 -18.90
CA ALA A 35 -10.17 10.11 -19.70
C ALA A 35 -9.78 8.63 -19.82
N LYS A 36 -10.53 7.71 -19.20
CA LYS A 36 -10.23 6.26 -19.19
C LYS A 36 -8.81 5.95 -18.69
N ILE A 37 -8.43 6.61 -17.59
CA ILE A 37 -7.19 6.30 -16.87
C ILE A 37 -7.31 4.91 -16.26
N ASP A 38 -6.25 4.11 -16.34
CA ASP A 38 -6.26 2.72 -15.86
C ASP A 38 -6.15 2.67 -14.34
N LEU A 39 -5.24 3.46 -13.76
CA LEU A 39 -5.01 3.52 -12.32
C LEU A 39 -4.87 4.96 -11.83
N LEU A 40 -5.64 5.34 -10.81
CA LEU A 40 -5.53 6.60 -10.10
C LEU A 40 -4.85 6.37 -8.74
N THR A 41 -3.64 6.89 -8.55
CA THR A 41 -2.95 6.83 -7.26
C THR A 41 -3.28 8.05 -6.41
N ILE A 42 -3.72 7.82 -5.17
CA ILE A 42 -4.18 8.84 -4.21
C ILE A 42 -3.27 8.81 -2.98
N ASP A 43 -2.34 9.77 -2.91
CA ASP A 43 -1.41 9.89 -1.79
C ASP A 43 -2.06 10.68 -0.63
N GLY A 44 -2.12 10.10 0.56
CA GLY A 44 -2.39 10.83 1.80
C GLY A 44 -1.16 11.61 2.29
N ALA A 45 -1.39 12.57 3.20
CA ALA A 45 -0.37 13.47 3.75
C ALA A 45 0.90 12.77 4.30
N PRO A 46 0.85 11.58 4.93
CA PRO A 46 2.05 10.89 5.43
C PRO A 46 3.02 10.38 4.34
N GLY A 47 2.79 10.70 3.07
CA GLY A 47 3.69 10.40 1.96
C GLY A 47 5.09 11.00 2.15
N GLY A 48 6.11 10.28 1.70
CA GLY A 48 7.49 10.75 1.75
C GLY A 48 7.86 11.61 0.53
N THR A 49 8.76 12.56 0.73
CA THR A 49 9.38 13.38 -0.32
C THR A 49 10.87 13.54 -0.05
N GLY A 50 11.66 13.73 -1.11
CA GLY A 50 13.09 14.01 -1.00
C GLY A 50 13.43 15.49 -0.97
N MET A 51 12.53 16.38 -1.42
CA MET A 51 12.86 17.78 -1.73
C MET A 51 11.76 18.81 -1.39
N SER A 52 10.64 18.42 -0.75
CA SER A 52 9.56 19.37 -0.48
C SER A 52 9.91 20.36 0.65
N PRO A 53 9.37 21.60 0.61
CA PRO A 53 9.52 22.55 1.71
C PRO A 53 9.01 21.98 3.04
N TRP A 54 9.72 22.24 4.14
CA TRP A 54 9.38 21.66 5.45
C TRP A 54 7.98 22.07 5.93
N ARG A 55 7.61 23.36 5.79
CA ARG A 55 6.27 23.85 6.15
C ARG A 55 5.15 23.11 5.41
N MET A 56 5.39 22.74 4.16
CA MET A 56 4.41 21.96 3.40
C MET A 56 4.28 20.54 3.96
N MET A 57 5.38 19.90 4.37
CA MET A 57 5.32 18.55 4.92
C MET A 57 4.58 18.46 6.26
N GLU A 58 4.67 19.51 7.08
CA GLU A 58 4.06 19.53 8.42
C GLU A 58 2.62 20.08 8.42
N GLU A 59 2.31 21.04 7.55
CA GLU A 59 1.05 21.80 7.62
C GLU A 59 0.07 21.51 6.47
N TRP A 60 0.50 20.82 5.42
CA TRP A 60 -0.30 20.65 4.21
C TRP A 60 -0.66 19.18 3.95
N GLY A 61 -1.95 18.95 3.77
CA GLY A 61 -2.50 17.77 3.12
C GLY A 61 -3.56 17.09 3.96
N VAL A 62 -4.35 16.23 3.33
CA VAL A 62 -5.37 15.45 4.03
C VAL A 62 -4.77 14.12 4.51
N PRO A 63 -4.96 13.74 5.79
CA PRO A 63 -4.49 12.44 6.28
C PRO A 63 -5.18 11.27 5.54
N SER A 64 -4.45 10.16 5.39
CA SER A 64 -4.84 9.01 4.55
C SER A 64 -6.25 8.51 4.83
N VAL A 65 -6.62 8.29 6.09
CA VAL A 65 -7.94 7.72 6.45
C VAL A 65 -9.10 8.59 5.94
N TYR A 66 -9.04 9.91 6.11
CA TYR A 66 -10.08 10.82 5.64
C TYR A 66 -10.11 10.87 4.10
N LEU A 67 -8.94 11.01 3.47
CA LEU A 67 -8.84 11.15 2.02
C LEU A 67 -9.29 9.88 1.28
N HIS A 68 -8.85 8.72 1.76
CA HIS A 68 -9.19 7.42 1.20
C HIS A 68 -10.66 7.05 1.42
N SER A 69 -11.24 7.45 2.57
CA SER A 69 -12.68 7.31 2.81
C SER A 69 -13.51 8.17 1.86
N ALA A 70 -13.12 9.44 1.65
CA ALA A 70 -13.77 10.30 0.66
C ALA A 70 -13.61 9.78 -0.78
N ALA A 71 -12.47 9.18 -1.10
CA ALA A 71 -12.24 8.57 -2.40
C ALA A 71 -13.21 7.41 -2.67
N TYR A 72 -13.47 6.57 -1.66
CA TYR A 72 -14.50 5.53 -1.73
C TYR A 72 -15.90 6.11 -1.96
N GLU A 73 -16.30 7.14 -1.19
CA GLU A 73 -17.61 7.78 -1.34
C GLU A 73 -17.79 8.37 -2.75
N PHE A 74 -16.78 9.08 -3.26
CA PHE A 74 -16.85 9.72 -4.57
C PHE A 74 -16.85 8.69 -5.71
N ALA A 75 -16.11 7.59 -5.55
CA ALA A 75 -16.16 6.46 -6.46
C ALA A 75 -17.56 5.83 -6.49
N GLY A 76 -18.15 5.57 -5.31
CA GLY A 76 -19.53 5.08 -5.17
C GLY A 76 -20.52 5.95 -5.91
N LYS A 77 -20.46 7.27 -5.69
CA LYS A 77 -21.33 8.24 -6.35
C LYS A 77 -21.24 8.25 -7.88
N LEU A 78 -20.07 7.94 -8.45
CA LEU A 78 -19.92 7.77 -9.90
C LEU A 78 -20.46 6.41 -10.37
N ALA A 79 -20.16 5.34 -9.63
CA ALA A 79 -20.65 4.01 -9.93
C ALA A 79 -22.19 3.96 -9.93
N ASP A 80 -22.84 4.60 -8.96
CA ASP A 80 -24.31 4.69 -8.85
C ASP A 80 -24.95 5.41 -10.05
N ARG A 81 -24.17 6.24 -10.76
CA ARG A 81 -24.58 6.93 -12.00
C ARG A 81 -24.27 6.12 -13.26
N GLY A 82 -23.78 4.88 -13.11
CA GLY A 82 -23.33 4.05 -14.21
C GLY A 82 -22.04 4.53 -14.86
N GLU A 83 -21.29 5.42 -14.21
CA GLU A 83 -20.01 5.90 -14.73
C GLU A 83 -18.87 4.93 -14.38
N ARG A 84 -17.91 4.78 -15.30
CA ARG A 84 -16.71 4.00 -15.04
C ARG A 84 -15.92 4.63 -13.89
N VAL A 85 -15.51 3.84 -12.92
CA VAL A 85 -14.52 4.25 -11.91
C VAL A 85 -13.17 3.67 -12.34
N SER A 86 -12.12 4.49 -12.36
CA SER A 86 -10.74 4.00 -12.53
C SER A 86 -10.34 3.18 -11.31
N ASP A 87 -9.57 2.11 -11.50
CA ASP A 87 -8.96 1.43 -10.36
C ASP A 87 -8.12 2.43 -9.56
N MET A 88 -8.14 2.30 -8.24
CA MET A 88 -7.41 3.20 -7.35
C MET A 88 -6.22 2.48 -6.73
N ALA A 89 -5.16 3.25 -6.48
CA ALA A 89 -4.06 2.86 -5.62
C ALA A 89 -3.92 3.85 -4.48
N PHE A 90 -3.94 3.38 -3.23
CA PHE A 90 -3.72 4.26 -2.10
C PHE A 90 -2.23 4.33 -1.76
N ALA A 91 -1.73 5.52 -1.46
CA ALA A 91 -0.42 5.73 -0.86
C ALA A 91 -0.52 6.66 0.36
N GLY A 92 0.56 6.74 1.13
CA GLY A 92 0.67 7.63 2.29
C GLY A 92 1.07 6.89 3.56
N GLY A 93 2.36 6.60 3.70
CA GLY A 93 2.94 6.06 4.93
C GLY A 93 2.76 4.56 5.20
N PHE A 94 2.32 3.77 4.23
CA PHE A 94 2.14 2.32 4.42
C PHE A 94 3.49 1.57 4.55
N SER A 95 3.60 0.72 5.58
CA SER A 95 4.86 0.06 5.97
C SER A 95 4.71 -1.35 6.56
N THR A 96 3.50 -1.88 6.66
CA THR A 96 3.24 -3.21 7.23
C THR A 96 2.08 -3.85 6.49
N GLU A 97 2.03 -5.18 6.55
CA GLU A 97 0.98 -6.03 5.99
C GLU A 97 -0.43 -5.65 6.45
N ASP A 98 -0.59 -5.27 7.72
CA ASP A 98 -1.89 -4.87 8.26
C ASP A 98 -2.35 -3.51 7.71
N HIS A 99 -1.41 -2.57 7.50
CA HIS A 99 -1.70 -1.33 6.80
C HIS A 99 -2.16 -1.59 5.35
N VAL A 100 -1.49 -2.50 4.64
CA VAL A 100 -1.84 -2.88 3.26
C VAL A 100 -3.24 -3.50 3.22
N PHE A 101 -3.51 -4.48 4.09
CA PHE A 101 -4.81 -5.13 4.18
C PHE A 101 -5.94 -4.13 4.49
N LYS A 102 -5.75 -3.29 5.51
CA LYS A 102 -6.73 -2.27 5.91
C LYS A 102 -6.99 -1.25 4.82
N ALA A 103 -5.97 -0.81 4.10
CA ALA A 103 -6.14 0.17 3.02
C ALA A 103 -6.84 -0.42 1.78
N LEU A 104 -6.58 -1.70 1.46
CA LEU A 104 -7.33 -2.42 0.43
C LEU A 104 -8.81 -2.56 0.83
N ALA A 105 -9.06 -3.02 2.05
CA ALA A 105 -10.41 -3.17 2.59
C ALA A 105 -11.17 -1.83 2.63
N LEU A 106 -10.54 -0.76 3.15
CA LEU A 106 -11.14 0.58 3.23
C LEU A 106 -11.58 1.11 1.86
N GLY A 107 -10.78 0.86 0.82
CA GLY A 107 -11.07 1.31 -0.54
C GLY A 107 -11.87 0.33 -1.39
N ALA A 108 -12.18 -0.86 -0.90
CA ALA A 108 -12.86 -1.88 -1.69
C ALA A 108 -14.28 -1.41 -2.12
N PRO A 109 -14.72 -1.69 -3.36
CA PRO A 109 -14.05 -2.47 -4.39
C PRO A 109 -13.14 -1.63 -5.33
N TYR A 110 -13.01 -0.34 -5.10
CA TYR A 110 -12.35 0.60 -6.03
C TYR A 110 -10.83 0.62 -5.90
N SER A 111 -10.29 0.42 -4.69
CA SER A 111 -8.86 0.29 -4.44
C SER A 111 -8.37 -1.12 -4.75
N ARG A 112 -7.42 -1.23 -5.68
CA ARG A 112 -6.86 -2.50 -6.17
C ARG A 112 -5.38 -2.67 -5.87
N ALA A 113 -4.71 -1.62 -5.40
CA ALA A 113 -3.28 -1.66 -5.11
C ALA A 113 -2.91 -0.68 -4.00
N ILE A 114 -1.81 -0.97 -3.30
CA ILE A 114 -1.23 -0.06 -2.32
C ILE A 114 0.16 0.35 -2.80
N CYS A 115 0.39 1.65 -2.88
CA CYS A 115 1.67 2.21 -3.29
C CYS A 115 2.55 2.44 -2.05
N MET A 116 3.69 1.76 -2.02
CA MET A 116 4.68 1.83 -0.94
C MET A 116 5.97 2.46 -1.48
N GLY A 117 6.48 3.47 -0.76
CA GLY A 117 7.70 4.19 -1.14
C GLY A 117 8.81 3.97 -0.11
N ARG A 118 8.88 4.87 0.88
CA ARG A 118 9.92 4.87 1.93
C ARG A 118 10.11 3.52 2.61
N ALA A 119 9.01 2.80 2.87
CA ALA A 119 9.02 1.47 3.45
C ALA A 119 9.88 0.46 2.67
N LEU A 120 9.86 0.51 1.33
CA LEU A 120 10.71 -0.31 0.47
C LEU A 120 12.13 0.26 0.33
N MET A 121 12.32 1.57 0.45
CA MET A 121 13.65 2.18 0.38
C MET A 121 14.53 1.84 1.59
N ILE A 122 13.95 1.77 2.79
CA ILE A 122 14.67 1.48 4.04
C ILE A 122 15.47 0.17 3.96
N PRO A 123 14.89 -1.00 3.64
CA PRO A 123 15.65 -2.25 3.57
C PRO A 123 16.70 -2.22 2.45
N GLY A 124 16.46 -1.49 1.35
CA GLY A 124 17.46 -1.26 0.31
C GLY A 124 18.70 -0.51 0.82
N MET A 125 18.49 0.55 1.59
CA MET A 125 19.58 1.33 2.21
C MET A 125 20.29 0.54 3.31
N VAL A 126 19.55 -0.21 4.13
CA VAL A 126 20.12 -1.09 5.16
C VAL A 126 21.02 -2.14 4.49
N GLY A 127 20.54 -2.81 3.44
CA GLY A 127 21.35 -3.80 2.72
C GLY A 127 22.61 -3.20 2.09
N LYS A 128 22.52 -1.99 1.52
CA LYS A 128 23.68 -1.25 1.02
C LYS A 128 24.71 -0.97 2.13
N ASN A 129 24.26 -0.58 3.32
CA ASN A 129 25.15 -0.30 4.45
C ASN A 129 25.81 -1.57 4.98
N ILE A 130 25.05 -2.68 5.09
CA ILE A 130 25.58 -3.99 5.49
C ILE A 130 26.68 -4.45 4.55
N ALA A 131 26.53 -4.26 3.23
CA ALA A 131 27.57 -4.58 2.26
C ALA A 131 28.88 -3.82 2.53
N GLY A 132 28.80 -2.54 2.95
CA GLY A 132 29.97 -1.76 3.34
C GLY A 132 30.61 -2.22 4.66
N TRP A 133 29.80 -2.61 5.64
CA TRP A 133 30.29 -3.11 6.93
C TRP A 133 30.96 -4.48 6.83
N LEU A 134 30.41 -5.37 6.00
CA LEU A 134 31.03 -6.67 5.68
C LEU A 134 32.41 -6.46 5.06
N LYS A 135 32.52 -5.61 4.02
CA LYS A 135 33.80 -5.32 3.35
C LYS A 135 34.86 -4.71 4.27
N SER A 136 34.44 -3.94 5.26
CA SER A 136 35.35 -3.27 6.21
C SER A 136 35.61 -4.06 7.49
N GLY A 137 34.97 -5.22 7.68
CA GLY A 137 35.05 -6.00 8.92
C GLY A 137 34.47 -5.27 10.14
N LYS A 138 33.55 -4.31 9.93
CA LYS A 138 32.97 -3.44 10.98
C LYS A 138 31.47 -3.63 11.12
N LEU A 139 31.00 -4.88 11.09
CA LEU A 139 29.59 -5.20 11.34
C LEU A 139 29.15 -4.68 12.72
N PRO A 140 28.10 -3.83 12.79
CA PRO A 140 27.53 -3.40 14.07
C PRO A 140 26.96 -4.60 14.83
N LYS A 141 26.99 -4.57 16.17
CA LYS A 141 26.42 -5.64 17.01
C LYS A 141 24.95 -5.95 16.69
N THR A 142 24.18 -4.93 16.31
CA THR A 142 22.77 -5.05 15.93
C THR A 142 22.55 -5.90 14.67
N VAL A 143 23.56 -6.02 13.80
CA VAL A 143 23.53 -6.89 12.61
C VAL A 143 24.30 -8.17 12.87
N GLY A 144 25.49 -8.09 13.48
CA GLY A 144 26.37 -9.22 13.73
C GLY A 144 25.76 -10.32 14.61
N GLN A 145 24.73 -10.00 15.41
CA GLN A 145 23.96 -11.00 16.14
C GLN A 145 23.23 -12.01 15.23
N PHE A 146 23.01 -11.68 13.95
CA PHE A 146 22.37 -12.57 12.97
C PHE A 146 23.39 -13.36 12.14
N GLY A 147 24.69 -13.08 12.27
CA GLY A 147 25.74 -13.74 11.52
C GLY A 147 26.85 -12.81 11.05
N SER A 148 27.78 -13.39 10.31
CA SER A 148 28.99 -12.77 9.78
C SER A 148 29.12 -12.87 8.26
N THR A 149 28.31 -13.69 7.60
CA THR A 149 28.26 -13.83 6.14
C THR A 149 26.98 -13.24 5.55
N VAL A 150 26.94 -13.11 4.21
CA VAL A 150 25.73 -12.62 3.52
C VAL A 150 24.59 -13.61 3.70
N GLU A 151 24.89 -14.90 3.56
CA GLU A 151 23.96 -16.01 3.67
C GLU A 151 23.34 -16.12 5.08
N GLU A 152 24.12 -15.83 6.12
CA GLU A 152 23.61 -15.81 7.50
C GLU A 152 22.72 -14.59 7.78
N ILE A 153 23.12 -13.41 7.28
CA ILE A 153 22.44 -12.14 7.59
C ILE A 153 21.13 -11.97 6.79
N PHE A 154 21.09 -12.44 5.53
CA PHE A 154 19.94 -12.22 4.63
C PHE A 154 19.10 -13.49 4.49
N VAL A 155 17.98 -13.54 5.22
CA VAL A 155 17.06 -14.68 5.24
C VAL A 155 16.57 -15.17 3.87
N ASN A 156 16.41 -14.27 2.88
CA ASN A 156 15.98 -14.64 1.53
C ASN A 156 17.12 -14.64 0.49
N TYR A 157 18.38 -14.76 0.91
CA TYR A 157 19.49 -14.84 -0.03
C TYR A 157 19.33 -16.02 -1.01
N GLU A 158 19.01 -17.20 -0.49
CA GLU A 158 18.83 -18.40 -1.32
C GLU A 158 17.60 -18.30 -2.22
N ASP A 159 16.52 -17.64 -1.80
CA ASP A 159 15.35 -17.41 -2.67
C ASP A 159 15.70 -16.51 -3.86
N VAL A 160 16.48 -15.43 -3.63
CA VAL A 160 16.95 -14.57 -4.72
C VAL A 160 17.91 -15.34 -5.64
N LYS A 161 18.79 -16.16 -5.07
CA LYS A 161 19.71 -17.02 -5.83
C LYS A 161 18.98 -18.03 -6.71
N GLN A 162 17.84 -18.57 -6.26
CA GLN A 162 17.00 -19.44 -7.09
C GLN A 162 16.41 -18.70 -8.30
N ILE A 163 16.13 -17.40 -8.17
CA ILE A 163 15.59 -16.57 -9.26
C ILE A 163 16.67 -16.22 -10.29
N VAL A 164 17.87 -15.82 -9.84
CA VAL A 164 18.91 -15.30 -10.74
C VAL A 164 20.01 -16.30 -11.12
N GLY A 165 20.18 -17.37 -10.33
CA GLY A 165 21.21 -18.39 -10.47
C GLY A 165 22.44 -18.17 -9.57
N SER A 166 23.16 -19.26 -9.31
CA SER A 166 24.33 -19.31 -8.40
C SER A 166 25.52 -18.46 -8.85
N ASP A 167 25.65 -18.20 -10.15
CA ASP A 167 26.71 -17.34 -10.66
C ASP A 167 26.33 -15.86 -10.55
N GLU A 168 25.08 -15.52 -10.88
CA GLU A 168 24.61 -14.14 -10.94
C GLU A 168 24.33 -13.53 -9.57
N ILE A 169 24.00 -14.34 -8.55
CA ILE A 169 23.73 -13.84 -7.19
C ILE A 169 24.87 -12.98 -6.63
N LYS A 170 26.12 -13.27 -7.02
CA LYS A 170 27.32 -12.53 -6.61
C LYS A 170 27.34 -11.08 -7.12
N ASN A 171 26.61 -10.80 -8.21
CA ASN A 171 26.47 -9.47 -8.82
C ASN A 171 25.28 -8.69 -8.25
N ILE A 172 24.37 -9.35 -7.52
CA ILE A 172 23.18 -8.71 -6.97
C ILE A 172 23.55 -7.84 -5.76
N PRO A 173 23.19 -6.53 -5.75
CA PRO A 173 23.42 -5.69 -4.59
C PRO A 173 22.63 -6.19 -3.38
N LEU A 174 23.26 -6.22 -2.19
CA LEU A 174 22.58 -6.64 -0.96
C LEU A 174 21.34 -5.79 -0.60
N GLY A 175 21.28 -4.55 -1.09
CA GLY A 175 20.08 -3.73 -1.01
C GLY A 175 18.88 -4.33 -1.77
N ALA A 176 19.11 -4.95 -2.93
CA ALA A 176 18.04 -5.62 -3.68
C ALA A 176 17.51 -6.84 -2.91
N ILE A 177 18.39 -7.59 -2.26
CA ILE A 177 18.01 -8.71 -1.39
C ILE A 177 17.21 -8.21 -0.20
N GLY A 178 17.61 -7.10 0.42
CA GLY A 178 16.82 -6.45 1.48
C GLY A 178 15.41 -6.07 1.04
N ILE A 179 15.26 -5.45 -0.14
CA ILE A 179 13.95 -5.10 -0.72
C ILE A 179 13.11 -6.35 -0.96
N TYR A 180 13.73 -7.42 -1.50
CA TYR A 180 13.06 -8.69 -1.73
C TYR A 180 12.54 -9.29 -0.42
N SER A 181 13.39 -9.39 0.60
CA SER A 181 13.01 -9.91 1.92
C SER A 181 11.85 -9.15 2.55
N TYR A 182 11.88 -7.82 2.47
CA TYR A 182 10.79 -7.00 2.99
C TYR A 182 9.50 -7.19 2.18
N SER A 183 9.60 -7.35 0.86
CA SER A 183 8.44 -7.63 0.00
C SER A 183 7.82 -9.00 0.30
N GLU A 184 8.64 -10.03 0.53
CA GLU A 184 8.17 -11.35 0.96
C GLU A 184 7.51 -11.30 2.34
N LYS A 185 8.07 -10.53 3.31
CA LYS A 185 7.40 -10.28 4.60
C LYS A 185 5.99 -9.74 4.41
N ILE A 186 5.84 -8.67 3.59
CA ILE A 186 4.55 -8.04 3.34
C ILE A 186 3.58 -9.04 2.69
N LYS A 187 4.05 -9.82 1.70
CA LYS A 187 3.24 -10.85 1.02
C LYS A 187 2.76 -11.92 1.99
N VAL A 188 3.65 -12.53 2.77
CA VAL A 188 3.30 -13.58 3.73
C VAL A 188 2.33 -13.06 4.80
N GLY A 189 2.63 -11.89 5.38
CA GLY A 189 1.77 -11.27 6.38
C GLY A 189 0.39 -10.90 5.83
N LEU A 190 0.32 -10.39 4.60
CA LEU A 190 -0.94 -10.11 3.93
C LEU A 190 -1.76 -11.39 3.71
N GLN A 191 -1.11 -12.47 3.26
CA GLN A 191 -1.76 -13.78 3.11
C GLN A 191 -2.30 -14.32 4.44
N GLN A 192 -1.58 -14.13 5.55
CA GLN A 192 -2.03 -14.53 6.88
C GLN A 192 -3.29 -13.76 7.32
N LEU A 193 -3.29 -12.43 7.14
CA LEU A 193 -4.46 -11.60 7.45
C LEU A 193 -5.67 -11.96 6.58
N MET A 194 -5.42 -12.14 5.27
CA MET A 194 -6.43 -12.58 4.31
C MET A 194 -7.02 -13.96 4.68
N ALA A 195 -6.19 -14.92 5.08
CA ALA A 195 -6.66 -16.22 5.54
C ALA A 195 -7.52 -16.11 6.81
N GLY A 196 -7.11 -15.28 7.77
CA GLY A 196 -7.89 -15.00 8.98
C GLY A 196 -9.25 -14.36 8.68
N ALA A 197 -9.31 -13.50 7.66
CA ALA A 197 -10.53 -12.87 7.17
C ALA A 197 -11.33 -13.74 6.16
N ARG A 198 -10.85 -14.96 5.85
CA ARG A 198 -11.45 -15.85 4.83
C ARG A 198 -11.49 -15.25 3.41
N CYS A 199 -10.60 -14.31 3.11
CA CYS A 199 -10.44 -13.68 1.80
C CYS A 199 -9.34 -14.37 0.97
N PHE A 200 -9.65 -15.44 0.22
CA PHE A 200 -8.63 -16.21 -0.50
C PHE A 200 -8.10 -15.57 -1.80
N SER A 201 -8.48 -14.33 -2.10
CA SER A 201 -7.92 -13.52 -3.18
C SER A 201 -8.10 -12.03 -2.87
N THR A 202 -7.29 -11.15 -3.46
CA THR A 202 -7.40 -9.71 -3.20
C THR A 202 -8.74 -9.11 -3.66
N PRO A 203 -9.41 -9.56 -4.75
CA PRO A 203 -10.68 -8.98 -5.16
C PRO A 203 -11.87 -9.30 -4.24
N VAL A 204 -11.77 -10.32 -3.38
CA VAL A 204 -12.85 -10.68 -2.43
C VAL A 204 -12.74 -9.92 -1.10
N ILE A 205 -11.68 -9.13 -0.90
CA ILE A 205 -11.59 -8.22 0.24
C ILE A 205 -12.66 -7.15 0.07
N THR A 206 -13.45 -6.93 1.12
CA THR A 206 -14.49 -5.92 1.17
C THR A 206 -14.23 -4.95 2.32
N ARG A 207 -15.18 -4.06 2.56
CA ARG A 207 -15.15 -3.17 3.73
C ARG A 207 -15.63 -3.84 5.01
N ASN A 208 -16.19 -5.06 4.92
CA ASN A 208 -16.72 -5.80 6.06
C ASN A 208 -15.60 -6.43 6.90
N GLU A 209 -14.39 -6.59 6.36
CA GLU A 209 -13.23 -7.06 7.11
C GLU A 209 -12.67 -6.00 8.09
N LEU A 210 -13.32 -4.85 8.19
CA LEU A 210 -12.95 -3.74 9.07
C LEU A 210 -14.08 -3.36 10.03
N MET A 211 -13.67 -2.82 11.17
CA MET A 211 -14.53 -2.13 12.12
C MET A 211 -13.82 -0.87 12.64
N SER A 212 -14.59 0.13 13.01
CA SER A 212 -14.12 1.40 13.56
C SER A 212 -14.01 1.32 15.07
N LEU A 213 -12.83 1.61 15.64
CA LEU A 213 -12.63 1.63 17.10
C LEU A 213 -13.16 2.90 17.79
N THR A 214 -13.53 3.91 17.01
CA THR A 214 -14.03 5.20 17.50
C THR A 214 -15.21 5.64 16.66
N GLU A 215 -16.16 6.36 17.26
CA GLU A 215 -17.30 6.95 16.54
C GLU A 215 -16.87 7.94 15.45
N GLU A 216 -15.76 8.66 15.64
CA GLU A 216 -15.23 9.55 14.60
C GLU A 216 -14.81 8.77 13.36
N CYS A 217 -14.00 7.72 13.53
CA CYS A 217 -13.64 6.82 12.43
C CYS A 217 -14.87 6.23 11.74
N ALA A 218 -15.90 5.83 12.51
CA ALA A 218 -17.14 5.31 11.95
C ALA A 218 -17.85 6.36 11.08
N ARG A 219 -17.94 7.60 11.56
CA ARG A 219 -18.55 8.72 10.84
C ARG A 219 -17.78 9.09 9.57
N VAL A 220 -16.45 9.10 9.63
CA VAL A 220 -15.56 9.49 8.52
C VAL A 220 -15.52 8.41 7.45
N SER A 221 -15.36 7.16 7.87
CA SER A 221 -15.19 6.06 6.94
C SER A 221 -16.53 5.54 6.44
N GLY A 222 -17.58 5.53 7.26
CA GLY A 222 -18.80 4.74 7.04
C GLY A 222 -18.64 3.26 7.38
N ILE A 223 -17.54 2.86 8.02
CA ILE A 223 -17.34 1.50 8.56
C ILE A 223 -17.97 1.43 9.96
N PRO A 224 -18.77 0.38 10.28
CA PRO A 224 -19.44 0.26 11.57
C PRO A 224 -18.51 0.39 12.77
N TYR A 225 -19.02 0.99 13.85
CA TYR A 225 -18.32 1.02 15.14
C TYR A 225 -18.18 -0.40 15.72
N VAL A 226 -17.14 -0.64 16.52
CA VAL A 226 -16.81 -1.97 17.08
C VAL A 226 -17.99 -2.65 17.80
N MET A 227 -18.87 -1.89 18.46
CA MET A 227 -20.05 -2.45 19.14
C MET A 227 -21.24 -2.71 18.21
N ASP A 228 -21.20 -2.21 16.98
CA ASP A 228 -22.24 -2.39 15.97
C ASP A 228 -21.84 -3.41 14.89
N ALA A 229 -20.53 -3.62 14.69
CA ALA A 229 -20.01 -4.63 13.79
C ALA A 229 -20.53 -6.02 14.17
N TYR A 230 -21.15 -6.73 13.21
CA TYR A 230 -21.75 -8.06 13.39
C TYR A 230 -22.86 -8.17 14.45
N LYS A 231 -23.35 -7.04 14.97
CA LYS A 231 -24.36 -7.05 16.04
C LYS A 231 -25.67 -7.68 15.59
N GLN A 232 -26.13 -7.38 14.37
CA GLN A 232 -27.36 -7.97 13.84
C GLN A 232 -27.23 -9.49 13.70
N GLU A 233 -26.13 -9.97 13.12
CA GLU A 233 -25.86 -11.41 12.98
C GLU A 233 -25.80 -12.09 14.35
N ALA A 234 -25.21 -11.44 15.36
CA ALA A 234 -25.18 -11.95 16.73
C ALA A 234 -26.59 -12.06 17.33
N MET A 235 -27.46 -11.07 17.11
CA MET A 235 -28.86 -11.12 17.56
C MET A 235 -29.64 -12.22 16.85
N ASP A 236 -29.48 -12.35 15.52
CA ASP A 236 -30.14 -13.39 14.73
C ASP A 236 -29.77 -14.80 15.21
N ILE A 237 -28.53 -15.02 15.67
CA ILE A 237 -28.08 -16.29 16.28
C ILE A 237 -28.72 -16.52 17.66
N LEU A 238 -28.87 -15.48 18.47
CA LEU A 238 -29.47 -15.59 19.80
C LEU A 238 -30.98 -15.86 19.74
N ASP A 239 -31.64 -15.36 18.70
CA ASP A 239 -33.07 -15.52 18.46
C ASP A 239 -33.43 -16.82 17.68
N SER A 240 -32.43 -17.64 17.32
CA SER A 240 -32.59 -18.89 16.55
C SER A 240 -32.85 -20.14 17.39
#